data_AF-A0A5C5VU80-F1
#
_entry.id   AF-A0A5C5VU80-F1
#
_cell.length_a   1.000
_cell.length_b   1.000
_cell.length_c   1.000
_cell.angle_alpha   90.00
_cell.angle_beta   90.00
_cell.angle_gamma   90.00
#
_symmetry.space_group_name_H-M   'P 1'
#
loop_
_entity.id
_entity.type
_entity.pdbx_description
1 polymer ?
#
loop_
_entity_poly.entity_id
_entity_poly.type
_entity_poly.pdbx_seq_one_letter_code
_entity_poly.pdbx_strand_id
1 'polypeptide(L)'
;MTVREALRLFGTRSASQRPPRGVSETRCVPVRALACASRSETGQRPALACASRSGVRRLFALAAVSLPALFLALPAGCRATLSHGATSQPAEALPRSGNAELMEYIGEMPFVSAEAAYRAVYVLHTGEVFNGDFAALGGKLAELKIIDGGWRLNADDVVNRSEVGYMVCRAAGVNSGLNWRLTGLGRYAWRELNYRGIVRGQIGEYGYVSGGQFLGILSRAEEYMTKRELRNVQQTSLGAPPS
;
A
#
# COMPACT_ATOMS: atom_id res chain seq x y z
N MET A 1 -4.31 -14.92 23.37
CA MET A 1 -3.12 -15.22 22.54
C MET A 1 -2.99 -14.11 21.51
N THR A 2 -1.97 -13.26 21.65
CA THR A 2 -1.80 -12.08 20.77
C THR A 2 -1.25 -12.51 19.41
N VAL A 3 -1.46 -11.73 18.34
CA VAL A 3 -0.89 -12.02 17.00
C VAL A 3 0.63 -12.23 17.08
N ARG A 4 1.29 -11.54 18.00
CA ARG A 4 2.70 -11.71 18.36
C ARG A 4 3.07 -13.13 18.83
N GLU A 5 2.20 -13.82 19.57
CA GLU A 5 2.44 -15.22 19.97
C GLU A 5 2.23 -16.18 18.81
N ALA A 6 1.19 -15.95 17.99
CA ALA A 6 0.96 -16.74 16.78
C ALA A 6 2.12 -16.60 15.78
N LEU A 7 2.58 -15.38 15.50
CA LEU A 7 3.71 -15.12 14.60
C LEU A 7 5.05 -15.64 15.13
N ARG A 8 5.26 -15.67 16.46
CA ARG A 8 6.47 -16.24 17.08
C ARG A 8 6.54 -17.76 16.93
N LEU A 9 5.40 -18.45 16.95
CA LEU A 9 5.36 -19.89 16.72
C LEU A 9 5.74 -20.25 15.27
N PHE A 10 5.38 -19.41 14.30
CA PHE A 10 5.78 -19.59 12.90
C PHE A 10 7.22 -19.12 12.59
N GLY A 11 7.77 -18.19 13.37
CA GLY A 11 9.12 -17.62 13.16
C GLY A 11 10.32 -18.50 13.55
N THR A 12 10.12 -19.71 14.10
CA THR A 12 11.21 -20.57 14.60
C THR A 12 11.55 -21.78 13.71
N ARG A 13 10.82 -22.02 12.61
CA ARG A 13 11.20 -23.06 11.62
C ARG A 13 11.98 -22.45 10.45
N SER A 14 13.22 -22.04 10.69
CA SER A 14 14.21 -21.98 9.61
C SER A 14 15.61 -22.24 10.17
N ALA A 15 15.81 -23.49 10.62
CA ALA A 15 17.13 -24.06 10.82
C ALA A 15 17.34 -25.17 9.79
N SER A 16 18.45 -25.04 9.06
CA SER A 16 19.23 -26.14 8.52
C SER A 16 18.62 -27.00 7.41
N GLN A 17 18.78 -26.57 6.17
CA GLN A 17 19.15 -27.50 5.09
C GLN A 17 20.42 -27.00 4.40
N ARG A 18 21.53 -27.70 4.68
CA ARG A 18 22.75 -27.63 3.89
C ARG A 18 22.47 -28.23 2.51
N PRO A 19 22.86 -27.59 1.40
CA PRO A 19 22.95 -28.27 0.12
C PRO A 19 24.21 -29.16 0.07
N PRO A 20 24.16 -30.32 -0.60
CA PRO A 20 25.32 -31.19 -0.76
C PRO A 20 26.35 -30.57 -1.72
N ARG A 21 27.63 -30.78 -1.38
CA ARG A 21 28.80 -30.50 -2.22
C ARG A 21 28.90 -31.56 -3.33
N GLY A 22 29.15 -31.12 -4.56
CA GLY A 22 29.48 -31.96 -5.72
C GLY A 22 29.55 -31.09 -6.98
N VAL A 23 30.65 -30.37 -7.18
CA VAL A 23 31.69 -30.62 -8.21
C VAL A 23 31.14 -30.63 -9.66
N SER A 24 31.38 -29.54 -10.39
CA SER A 24 32.08 -29.63 -11.69
C SER A 24 32.62 -28.26 -12.11
N GLU A 25 33.89 -28.29 -12.51
CA GLU A 25 34.66 -27.19 -13.09
C GLU A 25 34.05 -26.73 -14.41
N THR A 26 34.03 -25.41 -14.69
CA THR A 26 34.52 -24.91 -15.99
C THR A 26 34.80 -23.40 -15.97
N ARG A 27 36.10 -23.09 -15.98
CA ARG A 27 36.79 -22.06 -16.79
C ARG A 27 36.16 -20.67 -16.91
N CYS A 28 36.78 -19.72 -16.19
CA CYS A 28 36.89 -18.33 -16.63
C CYS A 28 37.76 -18.25 -17.89
N VAL A 29 37.24 -17.59 -18.93
CA VAL A 29 38.02 -17.03 -20.04
C VAL A 29 37.69 -15.54 -20.10
N PRO A 30 38.65 -14.63 -19.90
CA PRO A 30 38.51 -13.23 -20.31
C PRO A 30 38.92 -13.11 -21.79
N VAL A 31 38.39 -12.14 -22.54
CA VAL A 31 39.07 -11.41 -23.66
C VAL A 31 38.06 -10.59 -24.49
N ARG A 32 38.55 -9.42 -24.96
CA ARG A 32 38.02 -8.43 -25.95
C ARG A 32 37.01 -7.41 -25.41
N ALA A 33 37.27 -6.10 -25.34
CA ALA A 33 38.13 -5.17 -26.11
C ALA A 33 37.87 -5.17 -27.62
N LEU A 34 37.07 -4.20 -28.08
CA LEU A 34 37.07 -3.58 -29.43
C LEU A 34 36.17 -2.31 -29.32
N ALA A 35 36.77 -1.12 -29.37
CA ALA A 35 36.94 -0.24 -30.55
C ALA A 35 35.73 0.71 -30.72
N CYS A 36 35.88 2.02 -30.50
CA CYS A 36 36.39 3.03 -31.44
C CYS A 36 35.59 3.14 -32.76
N ALA A 37 34.68 4.12 -32.81
CA ALA A 37 34.28 4.91 -33.99
C ALA A 37 33.49 6.11 -33.43
N SER A 38 33.99 7.36 -33.32
CA SER A 38 34.45 8.32 -34.33
C SER A 38 33.42 8.61 -35.43
N ARG A 39 32.73 9.76 -35.31
CA ARG A 39 32.33 10.70 -36.39
C ARG A 39 31.50 11.85 -35.80
N SER A 40 32.10 13.05 -35.75
CA SER A 40 31.94 14.16 -36.71
C SER A 40 30.66 14.96 -36.42
N GLU A 41 30.76 16.07 -35.70
CA GLU A 41 30.93 17.43 -36.25
C GLU A 41 29.75 17.91 -37.09
N THR A 42 29.07 18.93 -36.57
CA THR A 42 28.37 20.07 -37.20
C THR A 42 27.31 20.52 -36.17
N GLY A 43 27.35 21.69 -35.53
CA GLY A 43 27.80 22.99 -36.00
C GLY A 43 26.58 23.82 -36.38
N GLN A 44 25.77 24.32 -35.43
CA GLN A 44 24.92 25.50 -35.68
C GLN A 44 24.38 26.11 -34.37
N ARG A 45 25.01 27.20 -33.95
CA ARG A 45 24.44 28.37 -33.26
C ARG A 45 24.77 29.58 -34.17
N PRO A 46 24.21 30.78 -33.98
CA PRO A 46 22.91 31.21 -33.44
C PRO A 46 22.19 32.18 -34.41
N ALA A 47 20.94 32.55 -34.15
CA ALA A 47 20.40 33.79 -34.72
C ALA A 47 19.36 34.42 -33.80
N LEU A 48 19.74 35.58 -33.27
CA LEU A 48 18.89 36.60 -32.69
C LEU A 48 17.96 37.15 -33.78
N ALA A 49 16.68 37.33 -33.46
CA ALA A 49 15.80 38.20 -34.24
C ALA A 49 15.01 39.10 -33.28
N CYS A 50 15.42 40.37 -33.27
CA CYS A 50 14.64 41.52 -32.87
C CYS A 50 13.50 41.76 -33.88
N ALA A 51 12.28 41.99 -33.40
CA ALA A 51 11.25 42.83 -34.06
C ALA A 51 10.20 43.17 -32.99
N SER A 52 10.15 44.38 -32.44
CA SER A 52 9.68 45.66 -33.00
C SER A 52 8.29 46.00 -32.43
N ARG A 53 8.23 47.19 -31.82
CA ARG A 53 7.05 47.84 -31.24
C ARG A 53 6.20 48.50 -32.32
N SER A 54 4.88 48.36 -32.22
CA SER A 54 3.85 49.39 -32.49
C SER A 54 2.49 48.68 -32.35
N GLY A 55 1.45 49.14 -31.65
CA GLY A 55 1.12 50.47 -31.19
C GLY A 55 -0.17 50.92 -31.88
N VAL A 56 -1.36 50.46 -31.45
CA VAL A 56 -2.63 51.19 -31.68
C VAL A 56 -3.58 50.95 -30.51
N ARG A 57 -3.84 52.03 -29.76
CA ARG A 57 -4.99 52.20 -28.87
C ARG A 57 -6.20 52.63 -29.71
N ARG A 58 -7.40 52.10 -29.42
CA ARG A 58 -8.74 52.76 -29.40
C ARG A 58 -9.78 51.67 -29.08
N LEU A 59 -10.32 51.56 -27.87
CA LEU A 59 -11.45 52.30 -27.24
C LEU A 59 -12.82 52.10 -27.93
N PHE A 60 -13.82 51.76 -27.09
CA PHE A 60 -15.28 51.65 -27.31
C PHE A 60 -15.79 50.35 -27.96
N ALA A 61 -16.87 49.69 -27.52
CA ALA A 61 -17.80 49.89 -26.42
C ALA A 61 -18.65 48.60 -26.22
N LEU A 62 -19.05 48.35 -24.96
CA LEU A 62 -20.35 47.81 -24.49
C LEU A 62 -21.18 46.89 -25.39
N ALA A 63 -21.27 45.61 -24.99
CA ALA A 63 -22.49 44.79 -24.93
C ALA A 63 -22.17 43.60 -23.98
N ALA A 64 -22.54 43.58 -22.70
CA ALA A 64 -23.89 43.41 -22.14
C ALA A 64 -24.58 42.10 -22.56
N VAL A 65 -24.78 41.24 -21.55
CA VAL A 65 -25.82 40.18 -21.40
C VAL A 65 -25.45 38.73 -21.75
N SER A 66 -25.52 37.91 -20.69
CA SER A 66 -25.87 36.47 -20.62
C SER A 66 -24.83 35.39 -21.01
N LEU A 67 -24.22 34.74 -20.01
CA LEU A 67 -24.39 33.32 -19.65
C LEU A 67 -23.32 32.92 -18.59
N PRO A 68 -23.60 32.95 -17.27
CA PRO A 68 -22.78 32.27 -16.29
C PRO A 68 -23.33 30.85 -16.12
N ALA A 69 -23.05 29.96 -17.07
CA ALA A 69 -23.49 28.57 -17.00
C ALA A 69 -22.46 27.63 -17.63
N LEU A 70 -21.24 27.61 -17.10
CA LEU A 70 -20.31 26.51 -17.35
C LEU A 70 -19.40 26.26 -16.13
N PHE A 71 -20.03 26.24 -14.96
CA PHE A 71 -19.45 25.77 -13.70
C PHE A 71 -20.35 24.65 -13.19
N LEU A 72 -20.12 23.41 -13.63
CA LEU A 72 -20.58 22.15 -13.02
C LEU A 72 -20.36 20.97 -14.00
N ALA A 73 -19.12 20.76 -14.43
CA ALA A 73 -18.70 19.44 -14.89
C ALA A 73 -18.05 18.74 -13.71
N LEU A 74 -18.87 18.16 -12.82
CA LEU A 74 -18.36 17.19 -11.86
C LEU A 74 -17.71 16.04 -12.65
N PRO A 75 -16.46 15.66 -12.38
CA PRO A 75 -15.99 14.37 -12.80
C PRO A 75 -16.76 13.33 -12.00
N ALA A 76 -17.82 12.78 -12.60
CA ALA A 76 -18.38 11.49 -12.21
C ALA A 76 -17.30 10.44 -12.50
N GLY A 77 -16.32 10.34 -11.60
CA GLY A 77 -15.37 9.26 -11.60
C GLY A 77 -16.09 7.98 -11.24
N CYS A 78 -16.55 7.25 -12.26
CA CYS A 78 -16.91 5.84 -12.12
C CYS A 78 -15.65 5.08 -11.68
N ARG A 79 -15.46 4.95 -10.37
CA ARG A 79 -14.57 3.93 -9.81
C ARG A 79 -15.29 2.60 -9.96
N ALA A 80 -15.14 1.97 -11.13
CA ALA A 80 -15.47 0.57 -11.31
C ALA A 80 -14.57 -0.24 -10.37
N THR A 81 -15.12 -0.67 -9.24
CA THR A 81 -14.51 -1.69 -8.39
C THR A 81 -14.69 -3.00 -9.15
N LEU A 82 -13.69 -3.39 -9.93
CA LEU A 82 -13.64 -4.72 -10.54
C LEU A 82 -13.37 -5.73 -9.43
N SER A 83 -14.44 -6.22 -8.81
CA SER A 83 -14.37 -7.39 -7.93
C SER A 83 -13.96 -8.60 -8.78
N HIS A 84 -12.79 -9.15 -8.47
CA HIS A 84 -12.37 -10.45 -8.96
C HIS A 84 -12.56 -11.43 -7.80
N GLY A 85 -13.48 -12.37 -7.95
CA GLY A 85 -13.72 -13.41 -6.94
C GLY A 85 -12.47 -14.28 -6.76
N ALA A 86 -12.16 -14.63 -5.51
CA ALA A 86 -11.08 -15.56 -5.22
C ALA A 86 -11.39 -16.93 -5.84
N THR A 87 -10.54 -17.41 -6.74
CA THR A 87 -10.70 -18.72 -7.39
C THR A 87 -10.70 -19.86 -6.35
N SER A 88 -11.82 -20.59 -6.31
CA SER A 88 -11.96 -22.04 -6.07
C SER A 88 -10.94 -22.73 -5.16
N GLN A 89 -10.83 -22.30 -3.90
CA GLN A 89 -10.56 -23.22 -2.81
C GLN A 89 -11.90 -23.53 -2.14
N PRO A 90 -12.14 -24.77 -1.66
CA PRO A 90 -13.36 -25.07 -0.93
C PRO A 90 -13.50 -24.06 0.20
N ALA A 91 -14.71 -23.51 0.34
CA ALA A 91 -15.09 -22.59 1.39
C ALA A 91 -15.06 -23.27 2.76
N GLU A 92 -13.88 -23.71 3.20
CA GLU A 92 -13.59 -23.99 4.59
C GLU A 92 -13.93 -22.69 5.32
N ALA A 93 -14.95 -22.74 6.18
CA ALA A 93 -15.46 -21.56 6.84
C ALA A 93 -14.31 -20.88 7.59
N LEU A 94 -14.10 -19.59 7.32
CA LEU A 94 -13.05 -18.80 7.97
C LEU A 94 -13.08 -19.04 9.49
N PRO A 95 -11.95 -19.44 10.11
CA PRO A 95 -11.90 -19.75 11.52
C PRO A 95 -12.30 -18.52 12.35
N ARG A 96 -13.28 -18.71 13.23
CA ARG A 96 -13.89 -17.64 14.04
C ARG A 96 -13.36 -17.59 15.47
N SER A 97 -12.73 -18.67 15.94
CA SER A 97 -12.39 -18.87 17.36
C SER A 97 -10.96 -18.48 17.75
N GLY A 98 -10.00 -18.46 16.81
CA GLY A 98 -8.59 -18.34 17.15
C GLY A 98 -7.79 -17.39 16.25
N ASN A 99 -7.01 -16.49 16.87
CA ASN A 99 -6.02 -15.65 16.17
C ASN A 99 -4.99 -16.49 15.41
N ALA A 100 -4.49 -17.56 16.03
CA ALA A 100 -3.46 -18.41 15.41
C ALA A 100 -4.01 -19.18 14.20
N GLU A 101 -5.19 -19.78 14.34
CA GLU A 101 -5.91 -20.49 13.27
C GLU A 101 -6.22 -19.55 12.09
N LEU A 102 -6.66 -18.32 12.37
CA LEU A 102 -6.88 -17.30 11.35
C LEU A 102 -5.61 -16.96 10.57
N MET A 103 -4.47 -16.78 11.27
CA MET A 103 -3.22 -16.44 10.61
C MET A 103 -2.66 -17.62 9.81
N GLU A 104 -2.80 -18.85 10.30
CA GLU A 104 -2.43 -20.07 9.57
C GLU A 104 -3.25 -20.20 8.29
N TYR A 105 -4.58 -20.11 8.39
CA TYR A 105 -5.49 -20.15 7.24
C TYR A 105 -5.17 -19.07 6.19
N ILE A 106 -4.92 -17.83 6.63
CA ILE A 106 -4.51 -16.74 5.74
C ILE A 106 -3.19 -17.07 5.05
N GLY A 107 -2.23 -17.68 5.75
CA GLY A 107 -0.91 -17.99 5.21
C GLY A 107 -0.94 -18.95 4.01
N GLU A 108 -1.93 -19.84 3.96
CA GLU A 108 -2.11 -20.83 2.91
C GLU A 108 -2.84 -20.28 1.67
N MET A 109 -3.44 -19.09 1.77
CA MET A 109 -4.20 -18.51 0.66
C MET A 109 -3.29 -18.07 -0.50
N PRO A 110 -3.63 -18.45 -1.75
CA PRO A 110 -2.94 -17.92 -2.93
C PRO A 110 -3.15 -16.41 -3.07
N PHE A 111 -4.36 -15.94 -2.79
CA PHE A 111 -4.73 -14.53 -2.73
C PHE A 111 -5.67 -14.28 -1.55
N VAL A 112 -5.47 -13.16 -0.85
CA VAL A 112 -6.26 -12.83 0.33
C VAL A 112 -7.66 -12.36 -0.07
N SER A 113 -8.69 -12.93 0.55
CA SER A 113 -10.08 -12.49 0.42
C SER A 113 -10.39 -11.30 1.32
N ALA A 114 -11.45 -10.55 1.00
CA ALA A 114 -11.86 -9.38 1.77
C ALA A 114 -12.21 -9.75 3.22
N GLU A 115 -12.93 -10.86 3.46
CA GLU A 115 -13.26 -11.28 4.83
C GLU A 115 -11.99 -11.58 5.65
N ALA A 116 -11.05 -12.32 5.05
CA ALA A 116 -9.78 -12.65 5.70
C ALA A 116 -8.97 -11.40 6.03
N ALA A 117 -8.87 -10.46 5.07
CA ALA A 117 -8.21 -9.18 5.27
C ALA A 117 -8.85 -8.36 6.38
N TYR A 118 -10.19 -8.25 6.38
CA TYR A 118 -10.93 -7.45 7.36
C TYR A 118 -10.74 -8.00 8.78
N ARG A 119 -10.84 -9.33 8.95
CA ARG A 119 -10.64 -9.98 10.25
C ARG A 119 -9.23 -9.75 10.77
N ALA A 120 -8.22 -9.99 9.93
CA ALA A 120 -6.83 -9.81 10.34
C ALA A 120 -6.50 -8.35 10.70
N VAL A 121 -7.04 -7.39 9.94
CA VAL A 121 -6.85 -5.95 10.21
C VAL A 121 -7.60 -5.53 11.48
N TYR A 122 -8.80 -6.07 11.74
CA TYR A 122 -9.52 -5.84 12.99
C TYR A 122 -8.71 -6.32 14.20
N VAL A 123 -8.15 -7.53 14.11
CA VAL A 123 -7.28 -8.10 15.15
C VAL A 123 -6.02 -7.24 15.30
N LEU A 124 -5.40 -6.76 14.22
CA LEU A 124 -4.25 -5.87 14.28
C LEU A 124 -4.56 -4.57 15.05
N HIS A 125 -5.75 -4.01 14.84
CA HIS A 125 -6.15 -2.75 15.45
C HIS A 125 -6.58 -2.88 16.92
N THR A 126 -7.37 -3.90 17.22
CA THR A 126 -8.01 -4.08 18.54
C THR A 126 -7.29 -5.08 19.45
N GLY A 127 -6.55 -6.03 18.85
CA GLY A 127 -6.00 -7.19 19.55
C GLY A 127 -6.99 -8.35 19.74
N GLU A 128 -8.26 -8.18 19.35
CA GLU A 128 -9.34 -9.12 19.62
C GLU A 128 -9.91 -9.75 18.34
N VAL A 129 -10.45 -10.97 18.46
CA VAL A 129 -11.15 -11.65 17.36
C VAL A 129 -12.58 -11.14 17.28
N PHE A 130 -13.02 -10.83 16.06
CA PHE A 130 -14.41 -10.51 15.80
C PHE A 130 -15.23 -11.77 15.54
N ASN A 131 -16.29 -12.00 16.32
CA ASN A 131 -17.14 -13.21 16.21
C ASN A 131 -18.39 -13.06 15.34
N GLY A 132 -18.62 -11.88 14.74
CA GLY A 132 -19.78 -11.62 13.88
C GLY A 132 -19.58 -12.05 12.42
N ASP A 133 -20.62 -11.82 11.62
CA ASP A 133 -20.60 -12.01 10.17
C ASP A 133 -19.78 -10.91 9.46
N PHE A 134 -19.55 -11.09 8.15
CA PHE A 134 -18.79 -10.16 7.34
C PHE A 134 -19.43 -8.76 7.26
N ALA A 135 -20.77 -8.68 7.24
CA ALA A 135 -21.48 -7.41 7.15
C ALA A 135 -21.31 -6.57 8.43
N ALA A 136 -21.45 -7.20 9.60
CA ALA A 136 -21.21 -6.59 10.90
C ALA A 136 -19.74 -6.19 11.06
N LEU A 137 -18.80 -7.02 10.58
CA LEU A 137 -17.38 -6.69 10.57
C LEU A 137 -17.07 -5.47 9.71
N GLY A 138 -17.61 -5.43 8.49
CA GLY A 138 -17.50 -4.27 7.59
C GLY A 138 -18.07 -3.00 8.23
N GLY A 139 -19.25 -3.09 8.84
CA GLY A 139 -19.86 -1.97 9.59
C GLY A 139 -18.97 -1.47 10.73
N LYS A 140 -18.39 -2.39 11.52
CA LYS A 140 -17.45 -2.04 12.60
C LYS A 140 -16.17 -1.40 12.10
N LEU A 141 -15.57 -1.94 11.05
CA LEU A 141 -14.36 -1.36 10.46
C LEU A 141 -14.61 0.02 9.83
N ALA A 142 -15.81 0.25 9.27
CA ALA A 142 -16.22 1.54 8.76
C ALA A 142 -16.43 2.56 9.89
N GLU A 143 -17.06 2.14 11.00
CA GLU A 143 -17.21 2.94 12.23
C GLU A 143 -15.83 3.38 12.76
N LEU A 144 -14.86 2.46 12.79
CA LEU A 144 -13.47 2.72 13.17
C LEU A 144 -12.67 3.52 12.12
N LYS A 145 -13.25 3.85 10.96
CA LYS A 145 -12.59 4.53 9.82
C LYS A 145 -11.35 3.79 9.30
N ILE A 146 -11.33 2.46 9.44
CA ILE A 146 -10.25 1.59 8.97
C ILE A 146 -10.45 1.21 7.50
N ILE A 147 -11.70 1.00 7.09
CA ILE A 147 -12.10 0.83 5.69
C ILE A 147 -12.80 2.11 5.20
N ASP A 148 -12.89 2.26 3.88
CA ASP A 148 -13.67 3.33 3.26
C ASP A 148 -15.14 2.88 3.19
N GLY A 149 -16.07 3.72 3.70
CA GLY A 149 -17.49 3.40 3.72
C GLY A 149 -18.13 3.32 2.32
N GLY A 150 -17.44 3.77 1.27
CA GLY A 150 -17.85 3.62 -0.12
C GLY A 150 -17.47 2.28 -0.75
N TRP A 151 -16.66 1.44 -0.08
CA TRP A 151 -16.30 0.13 -0.60
C TRP A 151 -17.48 -0.83 -0.57
N ARG A 152 -17.65 -1.60 -1.64
CA ARG A 152 -18.69 -2.62 -1.80
C ARG A 152 -18.05 -3.96 -2.15
N LEU A 153 -17.20 -4.44 -1.25
CA LEU A 153 -16.58 -5.76 -1.37
C LEU A 153 -17.50 -6.83 -0.77
N ASN A 154 -17.59 -7.99 -1.40
CA ASN A 154 -18.14 -9.21 -0.81
C ASN A 154 -17.06 -9.99 -0.08
N ALA A 155 -17.45 -10.94 0.78
CA ALA A 155 -16.53 -11.72 1.61
C ALA A 155 -15.44 -12.44 0.78
N ASP A 156 -15.82 -12.96 -0.39
CA ASP A 156 -14.97 -13.76 -1.27
C ASP A 156 -14.17 -12.93 -2.30
N ASP A 157 -14.33 -11.61 -2.31
CA ASP A 157 -13.63 -10.74 -3.24
C ASP A 157 -12.14 -10.71 -2.91
N VAL A 158 -11.27 -10.81 -3.92
CA VAL A 158 -9.83 -10.67 -3.72
C VAL A 158 -9.48 -9.20 -3.49
N VAL A 159 -8.70 -8.94 -2.44
CA VAL A 159 -8.23 -7.58 -2.15
C VAL A 159 -6.96 -7.25 -2.94
N ASN A 160 -6.90 -6.03 -3.46
CA ASN A 160 -5.70 -5.49 -4.09
C ASN A 160 -4.77 -4.82 -3.06
N ARG A 161 -3.52 -4.59 -3.46
CA ARG A 161 -2.50 -3.95 -2.63
C ARG A 161 -2.90 -2.56 -2.15
N SER A 162 -3.62 -1.80 -2.96
CA SER A 162 -4.06 -0.45 -2.57
C SER A 162 -5.08 -0.48 -1.43
N GLU A 163 -5.98 -1.47 -1.42
CA GLU A 163 -6.95 -1.72 -0.35
C GLU A 163 -6.25 -2.20 0.92
N VAL A 164 -5.36 -3.19 0.79
CA VAL A 164 -4.52 -3.66 1.89
C VAL A 164 -3.70 -2.52 2.49
N GLY A 165 -3.10 -1.71 1.64
CA GLY A 165 -2.31 -0.54 2.04
C GLY A 165 -3.14 0.45 2.85
N TYR A 166 -4.34 0.76 2.37
CA TYR A 166 -5.29 1.64 3.05
C TYR A 166 -5.63 1.10 4.45
N MET A 167 -6.08 -0.16 4.52
CA MET A 167 -6.50 -0.81 5.76
C MET A 167 -5.37 -0.86 6.80
N VAL A 168 -4.18 -1.32 6.40
CA VAL A 168 -3.03 -1.44 7.31
C VAL A 168 -2.53 -0.07 7.76
N CYS A 169 -2.47 0.93 6.89
CA CYS A 169 -2.10 2.29 7.30
C CYS A 169 -3.05 2.86 8.35
N ARG A 170 -4.36 2.65 8.19
CA ARG A 170 -5.37 3.11 9.16
C ARG A 170 -5.27 2.35 10.47
N ALA A 171 -5.26 1.02 10.43
CA ALA A 171 -5.20 0.17 11.61
C ALA A 171 -3.93 0.42 12.44
N ALA A 172 -2.77 0.52 11.78
CA ALA A 172 -1.49 0.77 12.44
C ALA A 172 -1.23 2.25 12.75
N GLY A 173 -2.08 3.18 12.30
CA GLY A 173 -1.93 4.62 12.49
C GLY A 173 -0.70 5.22 11.78
N VAL A 174 -0.37 4.73 10.59
CA VAL A 174 0.73 5.26 9.77
C VAL A 174 0.27 6.54 9.08
N ASN A 175 0.73 7.70 9.57
CA ASN A 175 0.21 9.02 9.18
C ASN A 175 1.31 10.04 8.81
N SER A 176 2.45 9.61 8.26
CA SER A 176 3.57 10.52 7.95
C SER A 176 3.52 11.13 6.55
N GLY A 177 3.15 10.36 5.54
CA GLY A 177 3.16 10.81 4.15
C GLY A 177 2.17 11.92 3.90
N LEU A 178 2.64 13.05 3.35
CA LEU A 178 1.78 14.19 3.01
C LEU A 178 0.65 13.79 2.06
N ASN A 179 0.97 13.08 0.98
CA ASN A 179 -0.04 12.63 0.00
C ASN A 179 -1.08 11.70 0.62
N TRP A 180 -0.66 10.79 1.51
CA TRP A 180 -1.57 9.90 2.22
C TRP A 180 -2.51 10.71 3.13
N ARG A 181 -1.97 11.64 3.92
CA ARG A 181 -2.77 12.51 4.81
C ARG A 181 -3.76 13.40 4.06
N LEU A 182 -3.36 13.92 2.90
CA LEU A 182 -4.19 14.84 2.11
C LEU A 182 -5.27 14.14 1.31
N THR A 183 -4.95 13.00 0.70
CA THR A 183 -5.86 12.35 -0.26
C THR A 183 -6.60 11.16 0.33
N GLY A 184 -6.03 10.49 1.33
CA GLY A 184 -6.59 9.25 1.87
C GLY A 184 -6.74 8.13 0.84
N LEU A 185 -6.04 8.15 -0.30
CA LEU A 185 -6.22 7.13 -1.34
C LEU A 185 -5.29 5.92 -1.13
N GLY A 186 -5.79 4.71 -1.38
CA GLY A 186 -5.04 3.46 -1.20
C GLY A 186 -3.70 3.40 -1.94
N ARG A 187 -3.61 4.01 -3.13
CA ARG A 187 -2.33 4.12 -3.87
C ARG A 187 -1.22 4.81 -3.06
N TYR A 188 -1.57 5.83 -2.29
CA TYR A 188 -0.60 6.55 -1.47
C TYR A 188 -0.35 5.85 -0.14
N ALA A 189 -1.35 5.13 0.38
CA ALA A 189 -1.18 4.27 1.53
C ALA A 189 -0.15 3.17 1.26
N TRP A 190 -0.23 2.49 0.11
CA TRP A 190 0.75 1.46 -0.25
C TRP A 190 2.17 2.01 -0.39
N ARG A 191 2.33 3.17 -1.04
CA ARG A 191 3.62 3.85 -1.16
C ARG A 191 4.17 4.26 0.21
N GLU A 192 3.31 4.67 1.11
CA GLU A 192 3.69 5.02 2.48
C GLU A 192 4.19 3.79 3.25
N LEU A 193 3.50 2.65 3.14
CA LEU A 193 3.98 1.40 3.75
C LEU A 193 5.33 0.96 3.17
N ASN A 194 5.55 1.18 1.87
CA ASN A 194 6.84 0.92 1.22
C ASN A 194 7.94 1.83 1.76
N TYR A 195 7.66 3.14 1.85
CA TYR A 195 8.57 4.14 2.40
C TYR A 195 8.95 3.85 3.86
N ARG A 196 7.99 3.36 4.67
CA ARG A 196 8.22 2.95 6.06
C ARG A 196 8.93 1.61 6.20
N GLY A 197 9.21 0.91 5.11
CA GLY A 197 9.83 -0.42 5.12
C GLY A 197 8.93 -1.53 5.67
N ILE A 198 7.62 -1.27 5.78
CA ILE A 198 6.61 -2.26 6.20
C ILE A 198 6.35 -3.23 5.04
N VAL A 199 6.18 -2.71 3.83
CA VAL A 199 6.20 -3.51 2.59
C VAL A 199 7.63 -3.53 2.06
N ARG A 200 8.13 -4.73 1.72
CA ARG A 200 9.46 -4.89 1.10
C ARG A 200 9.33 -5.08 -0.41
N GLY A 201 10.26 -4.48 -1.16
CA GLY A 201 10.34 -4.58 -2.62
C GLY A 201 9.62 -3.45 -3.36
N GLN A 202 10.04 -3.16 -4.59
CA GLN A 202 9.40 -2.17 -5.47
C GLN A 202 8.24 -2.83 -6.22
N ILE A 203 7.15 -3.09 -5.51
CA ILE A 203 5.98 -3.81 -6.00
C ILE A 203 4.85 -2.80 -6.24
N GLY A 204 4.30 -2.78 -7.47
CA GLY A 204 3.21 -1.86 -7.86
C GLY A 204 1.92 -2.05 -7.08
N GLU A 205 1.10 -0.99 -7.02
CA GLU A 205 -0.03 -0.81 -6.09
C GLU A 205 -1.33 -1.53 -6.47
N TYR A 206 -1.46 -1.98 -7.72
CA TYR A 206 -2.74 -2.52 -8.24
C TYR A 206 -2.78 -4.05 -8.32
N GLY A 207 -1.69 -4.74 -7.99
CA GLY A 207 -1.68 -6.20 -7.95
C GLY A 207 -2.39 -6.76 -6.72
N TYR A 208 -2.64 -8.07 -6.74
CA TYR A 208 -3.15 -8.81 -5.59
C TYR A 208 -2.03 -9.14 -4.58
N VAL A 209 -2.46 -9.49 -3.38
CA VAL A 209 -1.58 -9.86 -2.26
C VAL A 209 -1.81 -11.33 -1.93
N SER A 210 -0.75 -12.11 -1.86
CA SER A 210 -0.83 -13.49 -1.37
C SER A 210 -0.92 -13.53 0.15
N GLY A 211 -1.42 -14.64 0.69
CA GLY A 211 -1.53 -14.88 2.13
C GLY A 211 -0.25 -14.60 2.90
N GLY A 212 0.83 -15.30 2.54
CA GLY A 212 2.14 -15.09 3.16
C GLY A 212 2.70 -13.68 3.01
N GLN A 213 2.44 -13.00 1.88
CA GLN A 213 2.83 -11.60 1.72
C GLN A 213 2.07 -10.70 2.71
N PHE A 214 0.77 -10.93 2.85
CA PHE A 214 -0.09 -10.16 3.75
C PHE A 214 0.31 -10.35 5.22
N LEU A 215 0.54 -11.58 5.68
CA LEU A 215 1.05 -11.84 7.04
C LEU A 215 2.38 -11.13 7.30
N GLY A 216 3.27 -11.14 6.31
CA GLY A 216 4.55 -10.41 6.40
C GLY A 216 4.37 -8.89 6.53
N ILE A 217 3.31 -8.32 5.97
CA ILE A 217 2.95 -6.91 6.12
C ILE A 217 2.40 -6.64 7.52
N LEU A 218 1.48 -7.48 8.01
CA LEU A 218 0.88 -7.36 9.35
C LEU A 218 1.95 -7.43 10.45
N SER A 219 2.84 -8.42 10.37
CA SER A 219 3.95 -8.58 11.32
C SER A 219 4.82 -7.31 11.42
N ARG A 220 5.15 -6.70 10.28
CA ARG A 220 5.95 -5.47 10.25
C ARG A 220 5.16 -4.24 10.69
N ALA A 221 3.85 -4.22 10.46
CA ALA A 221 2.97 -3.17 10.96
C ALA A 221 2.90 -3.19 12.49
N GLU A 222 2.83 -4.36 13.12
CA GLU A 222 2.92 -4.50 14.58
C GLU A 222 4.26 -4.03 15.14
N GLU A 223 5.37 -4.40 14.48
CA GLU A 223 6.69 -3.90 14.85
C GLU A 223 6.74 -2.37 14.77
N TYR A 224 6.12 -1.78 13.75
CA TYR A 224 6.03 -0.33 13.60
C TYR A 224 5.23 0.31 14.74
N MET A 225 4.08 -0.26 15.12
CA MET A 225 3.26 0.21 16.23
C MET A 225 4.03 0.16 17.54
N THR A 226 4.69 -0.97 17.82
CA THR A 226 5.52 -1.17 19.02
C THR A 226 6.66 -0.13 19.08
N LYS A 227 7.39 0.06 17.99
CA LYS A 227 8.48 1.07 17.93
C LYS A 227 7.96 2.48 18.15
N ARG A 228 6.76 2.81 17.66
CA ARG A 228 6.14 4.12 17.88
C ARG A 228 5.78 4.32 19.34
N GLU A 229 5.17 3.34 19.98
CA GLU A 229 4.81 3.38 21.40
C GLU A 229 6.05 3.59 22.28
N LEU A 230 7.12 2.83 22.05
CA LEU A 230 8.38 2.99 22.77
C LEU A 230 8.99 4.40 22.63
N ARG A 231 8.95 4.99 21.43
CA ARG A 231 9.40 6.38 21.22
C ARG A 231 8.56 7.39 21.99
N ASN A 232 7.24 7.21 22.02
CA ASN A 232 6.34 8.13 22.73
C ASN A 232 6.60 8.10 24.26
N VAL A 233 6.85 6.92 24.83
CA VAL A 233 7.21 6.77 26.25
C VAL A 233 8.54 7.48 26.55
N GLN A 234 9.57 7.28 25.71
CA GLN A 234 10.87 7.94 25.87
C GLN A 234 10.80 9.47 25.79
N GLN A 235 9.98 10.01 24.88
CA GLN A 235 9.79 11.46 24.79
C GLN A 235 9.13 12.04 26.04
N THR A 236 8.15 11.33 26.59
CA THR A 236 7.46 11.75 27.82
C THR A 236 8.42 11.76 29.02
N SER A 237 9.35 10.80 29.11
CA SER A 237 10.31 10.74 30.22
C SER A 237 11.43 11.80 30.16
N LEU A 238 11.76 12.32 28.98
CA LEU A 238 12.81 13.32 28.79
C LEU A 238 12.31 14.76 28.96
N GLY A 239 10.99 14.97 28.97
CA GLY A 239 10.36 16.29 29.06
C GLY A 239 9.93 16.71 30.48
N ALA A 240 10.18 15.90 31.50
CA ALA A 240 9.88 16.29 32.89
C ALA A 240 10.95 17.28 33.39
N PRO A 241 10.62 18.56 33.65
CA PRO A 241 11.57 19.47 34.28
C PRO A 241 11.90 18.96 35.69
N PRO A 242 13.15 19.13 36.17
CA PRO A 242 13.46 18.84 37.57
C PRO A 242 12.60 19.76 38.45
N SER A 243 11.84 19.15 39.37
CA SER A 243 11.06 19.82 40.42
C SER A 243 11.96 20.47 41.46
#